data_AF-A0A9P0LP52-F1
#
_entry.id   AF-A0A9P0LP52-F1
#
_cell.length_a   1.000
_cell.length_b   1.000
_cell.length_c   1.000
_cell.angle_alpha   90.00
_cell.angle_beta   90.00
_cell.angle_gamma   90.00
#
_symmetry.space_group_name_H-M   'P 1'
#
loop_
_entity.id
_entity.type
_entity.pdbx_description
1 polymer ?
#
loop_
_entity_poly.entity_id
_entity_poly.type
_entity_poly.pdbx_seq_one_letter_code
_entity_poly.pdbx_strand_id
1 'polypeptide(L)'
;MVNNLPFLSTHQHIKAGLDIRQFHFHTDFPCSSCVSMTSYSDKGPKPTNGKFLYFDHVTFYVGNAKQAASYYVTRLGFQPLAYKGLETGSRKYAHHVVHQNRIIFQFVSPYESDDKEVNQHVSKHGDGVKDVAFAVENLDAIVAHARKQGAKIVKDIWEESDDNGKVRFAKIQTYGDTTHTLVDRSAYKGLFLPCYMTLPNDELGKKLPPGKLDFVDHVVGNQPDHHMESVAKWYESILQFHRFWSVDDSQLHTEYSALRSIVMANWEETVKMPINEPAAGRKRVRFKNMSTTTEVLGSNTSL
;
A
#
# COMPACT_ATOMS: atom_id res chain seq x y z
N MET A 1 12.79 -55.29 0.33
CA MET A 1 11.98 -54.78 1.47
C MET A 1 12.51 -53.40 1.81
N VAL A 2 12.07 -52.36 1.08
CA VAL A 2 11.07 -51.37 1.52
C VAL A 2 11.24 -51.00 2.99
N ASN A 3 11.96 -49.91 3.26
CA ASN A 3 11.81 -49.14 4.49
C ASN A 3 11.10 -47.83 4.13
N ASN A 4 9.85 -47.75 4.58
CA ASN A 4 8.98 -46.60 4.51
C ASN A 4 9.51 -45.50 5.44
N LEU A 5 9.82 -44.34 4.88
CA LEU A 5 9.85 -43.06 5.60
C LEU A 5 8.80 -42.16 4.96
N PRO A 6 7.85 -41.60 5.72
CA PRO A 6 6.82 -40.74 5.18
C PRO A 6 7.43 -39.40 4.76
N PHE A 7 7.37 -39.10 3.47
CA PHE A 7 7.55 -37.75 2.94
C PHE A 7 6.45 -36.85 3.51
N LEU A 8 6.79 -36.02 4.50
CA LEU A 8 5.99 -34.86 4.87
C LEU A 8 6.19 -33.80 3.80
N SER A 9 5.38 -33.90 2.75
CA SER A 9 5.18 -32.83 1.77
C SER A 9 4.40 -31.70 2.44
N THR A 10 5.10 -30.73 3.04
CA THR A 10 4.53 -29.43 3.37
C THR A 10 4.41 -28.60 2.09
N HIS A 11 3.28 -28.76 1.40
CA HIS A 11 2.85 -27.78 0.41
C HIS A 11 2.44 -26.50 1.14
N GLN A 12 3.42 -25.64 1.44
CA GLN A 12 3.15 -24.23 1.74
C GLN A 12 2.74 -23.57 0.41
N HIS A 13 1.44 -23.36 0.23
CA HIS A 13 0.95 -22.47 -0.80
C HIS A 13 1.46 -21.05 -0.52
N ILE A 14 2.53 -20.65 -1.21
CA ILE A 14 2.93 -19.25 -1.34
C ILE A 14 1.77 -18.54 -2.06
N LYS A 15 0.89 -17.86 -1.32
CA LYS A 15 -0.07 -16.91 -1.88
C LYS A 15 0.64 -15.57 -2.11
N ALA A 16 1.60 -15.55 -3.03
CA ALA A 16 2.02 -14.31 -3.68
C ALA A 16 1.03 -14.06 -4.81
N GLY A 17 -0.17 -13.62 -4.45
CA GLY A 17 -1.24 -13.31 -5.39
C GLY A 17 -1.65 -11.86 -5.24
N LEU A 18 -1.02 -10.97 -6.02
CA LEU A 18 -1.80 -9.85 -6.58
C LEU A 18 -2.85 -10.52 -7.46
N ASP A 19 -4.06 -10.75 -6.93
CA ASP A 19 -5.20 -11.14 -7.74
C ASP A 19 -5.64 -9.89 -8.52
N ILE A 20 -4.90 -9.58 -9.59
CA ILE A 20 -5.29 -8.60 -10.60
C ILE A 20 -6.38 -9.24 -11.48
N ARG A 21 -7.46 -9.72 -10.85
CA ARG A 21 -8.73 -9.84 -11.56
C ARG A 21 -9.31 -8.46 -11.58
N GLN A 22 -9.04 -7.79 -12.69
CA GLN A 22 -9.86 -6.73 -13.26
C GLN A 22 -11.29 -6.78 -12.71
N PHE A 23 -11.65 -5.84 -11.85
CA PHE A 23 -13.01 -5.32 -11.87
C PHE A 23 -13.10 -4.49 -13.16
N HIS A 24 -13.29 -5.18 -14.29
CA HIS A 24 -13.88 -4.55 -15.45
C HIS A 24 -15.32 -4.25 -15.06
N PHE A 25 -15.63 -2.98 -14.82
CA PHE A 25 -16.99 -2.49 -14.77
C PHE A 25 -17.60 -2.69 -16.16
N HIS A 26 -18.21 -3.86 -16.41
CA HIS A 26 -19.12 -4.01 -17.54
C HIS A 26 -20.43 -3.30 -17.17
N THR A 27 -20.70 -2.19 -17.85
CA THR A 27 -21.90 -1.36 -17.71
C THR A 27 -23.11 -1.94 -18.45
N ASP A 28 -23.22 -3.26 -18.56
CA ASP A 28 -24.38 -3.91 -19.19
C ASP A 28 -25.19 -4.68 -18.14
N PHE A 29 -25.89 -3.94 -17.29
CA PHE A 29 -26.97 -4.48 -16.45
C PHE A 29 -28.33 -4.11 -17.05
N PRO A 30 -29.24 -5.08 -17.29
CA PRO A 30 -30.62 -4.77 -17.63
C PRO A 30 -31.30 -4.13 -16.41
N CYS A 31 -31.76 -2.90 -16.59
CA CYS A 31 -32.43 -2.04 -15.62
C CYS A 31 -33.65 -2.70 -14.96
N SER A 32 -33.76 -2.64 -13.63
CA SER A 32 -34.99 -2.32 -12.86
C SER A 32 -34.76 -2.24 -11.33
N SER A 33 -33.85 -1.37 -10.88
CA SER A 33 -33.91 -0.68 -9.58
C SER A 33 -32.75 0.33 -9.50
N CYS A 34 -33.05 1.63 -9.51
CA CYS A 34 -32.05 2.66 -9.25
C CYS A 34 -31.66 2.60 -7.76
N VAL A 35 -30.61 1.84 -7.43
CA VAL A 35 -30.02 1.83 -6.08
C VAL A 35 -29.01 2.99 -6.01
N SER A 36 -29.19 3.92 -5.06
CA SER A 36 -28.42 5.18 -5.02
C SER A 36 -26.99 4.98 -4.50
N MET A 37 -26.00 5.03 -5.40
CA MET A 37 -24.60 5.19 -4.99
C MET A 37 -24.43 6.51 -4.25
N THR A 38 -23.79 6.49 -3.08
CA THR A 38 -23.54 7.72 -2.31
C THR A 38 -22.15 8.26 -2.66
N SER A 39 -22.12 9.23 -3.56
CA SER A 39 -20.97 10.13 -3.72
C SER A 39 -21.17 11.32 -2.80
N TYR A 40 -20.14 11.66 -2.03
CA TYR A 40 -20.19 12.81 -1.12
C TYR A 40 -19.65 14.04 -1.86
N SER A 41 -20.51 15.02 -2.08
CA SER A 41 -20.10 16.30 -2.68
C SER A 41 -19.50 17.27 -1.66
N ASP A 42 -19.86 17.12 -0.38
CA ASP A 42 -19.29 17.90 0.72
C ASP A 42 -18.02 17.21 1.25
N LYS A 43 -16.89 17.88 1.04
CA LYS A 43 -15.58 17.42 1.51
C LYS A 43 -15.29 17.87 2.95
N GLY A 44 -16.17 18.68 3.55
CA GLY A 44 -15.94 19.35 4.83
C GLY A 44 -15.16 20.67 4.68
N PRO A 45 -14.55 21.20 5.75
CA PRO A 45 -13.67 22.37 5.64
C PRO A 45 -12.29 21.97 5.09
N LYS A 46 -11.75 22.75 4.16
CA LYS A 46 -10.37 22.58 3.69
C LYS A 46 -9.38 22.70 4.86
N PRO A 47 -8.44 21.76 5.05
CA PRO A 47 -7.37 21.89 6.04
C PRO A 47 -6.59 23.19 5.84
N THR A 48 -6.35 23.93 6.92
CA THR A 48 -5.70 25.25 6.87
C THR A 48 -4.19 25.18 6.70
N ASN A 49 -3.55 24.08 7.13
CA ASN A 49 -2.12 23.83 7.04
C ASN A 49 -1.87 22.35 6.74
N GLY A 50 -0.78 22.06 6.04
CA GLY A 50 -0.44 20.68 5.66
C GLY A 50 -1.18 20.25 4.40
N LYS A 51 -0.48 19.57 3.48
CA LYS A 51 -1.09 19.03 2.26
C LYS A 51 -0.54 17.65 1.95
N PHE A 52 -1.42 16.74 1.56
CA PHE A 52 -1.04 15.46 0.96
C PHE A 52 -1.01 15.64 -0.56
N LEU A 53 0.13 15.36 -1.17
CA LEU A 53 0.36 15.60 -2.59
C LEU A 53 -0.06 14.39 -3.43
N TYR A 54 0.51 13.22 -3.14
CA TYR A 54 0.32 11.96 -3.86
C TYR A 54 0.92 10.80 -3.05
N PHE A 55 0.72 9.56 -3.51
CA PHE A 55 1.43 8.38 -3.02
C PHE A 55 2.92 8.46 -3.37
N ASP A 56 3.81 8.55 -2.37
CA ASP A 56 5.25 8.69 -2.60
C ASP A 56 5.89 7.36 -3.04
N HIS A 57 5.67 6.30 -2.24
CA HIS A 57 6.04 4.93 -2.56
C HIS A 57 5.26 3.95 -1.68
N VAL A 58 5.31 2.66 -2.01
CA VAL A 58 4.77 1.59 -1.16
C VAL A 58 5.89 0.64 -0.76
N THR A 59 5.99 0.37 0.55
CA THR A 59 7.00 -0.53 1.11
C THR A 59 6.38 -1.89 1.41
N PHE A 60 7.02 -2.93 0.91
CA PHE A 60 6.69 -4.33 1.12
C PHE A 60 7.75 -4.98 2.00
N TYR A 61 7.30 -5.70 3.03
CA TYR A 61 8.13 -6.61 3.79
C TYR A 61 7.96 -7.99 3.18
N VAL A 62 9.08 -8.56 2.71
CA VAL A 62 9.07 -9.79 1.91
C VAL A 62 10.20 -10.72 2.34
N GLY A 63 10.02 -12.02 2.11
CA GLY A 63 11.03 -13.03 2.40
C GLY A 63 12.31 -12.86 1.56
N ASN A 64 12.20 -12.38 0.32
CA ASN A 64 13.36 -12.13 -0.54
C ASN A 64 13.15 -10.90 -1.46
N ALA A 65 13.70 -9.76 -1.06
CA ALA A 65 13.55 -8.47 -1.75
C ALA A 65 14.11 -8.47 -3.17
N LYS A 66 15.20 -9.20 -3.42
CA LYS A 66 15.82 -9.30 -4.75
C LYS A 66 14.91 -10.06 -5.72
N GLN A 67 14.37 -11.20 -5.28
CA GLN A 67 13.45 -11.99 -6.10
C GLN A 67 12.11 -11.28 -6.31
N ALA A 68 11.57 -10.64 -5.27
CA ALA A 68 10.36 -9.82 -5.40
C ALA A 68 10.57 -8.71 -6.43
N ALA A 69 11.62 -7.90 -6.31
CA ALA A 69 11.94 -6.86 -7.29
C ALA A 69 12.06 -7.41 -8.73
N SER A 70 12.76 -8.54 -8.90
CA SER A 70 12.87 -9.21 -10.21
C SER A 70 11.52 -9.65 -10.79
N TYR A 71 10.60 -10.14 -9.95
CA TYR A 71 9.25 -10.49 -10.36
C TYR A 71 8.49 -9.27 -10.90
N TYR A 72 8.49 -8.15 -10.17
CA TYR A 72 7.78 -6.93 -10.61
C TYR A 72 8.39 -6.32 -11.88
N VAL A 73 9.72 -6.36 -12.02
CA VAL A 73 10.41 -5.94 -13.26
C VAL A 73 9.97 -6.80 -14.44
N THR A 74 10.05 -8.12 -14.31
CA THR A 74 9.84 -9.06 -15.43
C THR A 74 8.36 -9.32 -15.74
N ARG A 75 7.47 -9.27 -14.76
CA ARG A 75 6.05 -9.62 -14.94
C ARG A 75 5.14 -8.41 -15.06
N LEU A 76 5.54 -7.26 -14.53
CA LEU A 76 4.70 -6.07 -14.47
C LEU A 76 5.33 -4.86 -15.17
N GLY A 77 6.50 -5.00 -15.79
CA GLY A 77 7.14 -3.96 -16.60
C GLY A 77 7.75 -2.82 -15.78
N PHE A 78 8.07 -3.07 -14.52
CA PHE A 78 8.85 -2.14 -13.70
C PHE A 78 10.33 -2.13 -14.13
N GLN A 79 11.07 -1.12 -13.67
CA GLN A 79 12.50 -0.98 -13.86
C GLN A 79 13.19 -0.81 -12.49
N PRO A 80 14.43 -1.30 -12.31
CA PRO A 80 15.21 -0.98 -11.13
C PRO A 80 15.37 0.54 -10.97
N LEU A 81 15.02 1.07 -9.80
CA LEU A 81 15.21 2.48 -9.47
C LEU A 81 16.46 2.65 -8.61
N ALA A 82 16.43 2.06 -7.42
CA ALA A 82 17.41 2.34 -6.38
C ALA A 82 17.67 1.12 -5.49
N TYR A 83 18.82 1.12 -4.82
CA TYR A 83 19.23 0.06 -3.91
C TYR A 83 19.91 0.60 -2.66
N LYS A 84 19.65 -0.06 -1.54
CA LYS A 84 20.34 0.15 -0.27
C LYS A 84 20.53 -1.22 0.40
N GLY A 85 21.76 -1.61 0.69
CA GLY A 85 22.12 -2.93 1.22
C GLY A 85 23.56 -2.98 1.70
N LEU A 86 24.15 -4.18 1.78
CA LEU A 86 25.52 -4.36 2.27
C LEU A 86 26.55 -3.47 1.55
N GLU A 87 26.41 -3.37 0.22
CA GLU A 87 27.27 -2.61 -0.67
C GLU A 87 27.16 -1.10 -0.46
N THR A 88 26.07 -0.64 0.16
CA THR A 88 25.84 0.77 0.53
C THR A 88 25.98 1.02 2.04
N GLY A 89 26.52 0.05 2.80
CA GLY A 89 26.68 0.13 4.25
C GLY A 89 25.41 -0.17 5.07
N SER A 90 24.28 -0.49 4.44
CA SER A 90 23.08 -0.95 5.16
C SER A 90 23.24 -2.43 5.53
N ARG A 91 23.59 -2.68 6.78
CA ARG A 91 23.88 -4.05 7.27
C ARG A 91 22.68 -4.79 7.86
N LYS A 92 21.56 -4.10 8.09
CA LYS A 92 20.37 -4.73 8.68
C LYS A 92 19.40 -5.27 7.63
N TYR A 93 19.18 -4.49 6.57
CA TYR A 93 18.18 -4.77 5.54
C TYR A 93 18.72 -4.57 4.13
N ALA A 94 18.26 -5.42 3.22
CA ALA A 94 18.33 -5.21 1.78
C ALA A 94 17.06 -4.48 1.34
N HIS A 95 17.23 -3.38 0.62
CA HIS A 95 16.16 -2.59 0.03
C HIS A 95 16.32 -2.59 -1.49
N HIS A 96 15.39 -3.22 -2.20
CA HIS A 96 15.32 -3.14 -3.65
C HIS A 96 14.14 -2.26 -4.05
N VAL A 97 14.42 -1.15 -4.74
CA VAL A 97 13.41 -0.20 -5.17
C VAL A 97 13.25 -0.32 -6.68
N VAL A 98 12.01 -0.47 -7.13
CA VAL A 98 11.64 -0.53 -8.54
C VAL A 98 10.61 0.55 -8.83
N HIS A 99 10.56 1.01 -10.07
CA HIS A 99 9.58 2.01 -10.48
C HIS A 99 8.97 1.70 -11.85
N GLN A 100 7.80 2.24 -12.09
CA GLN A 100 7.21 2.34 -13.42
C GLN A 100 6.50 3.68 -13.51
N ASN A 101 7.00 4.57 -14.36
CA ASN A 101 6.58 5.97 -14.38
C ASN A 101 6.60 6.56 -12.96
N ARG A 102 5.43 6.91 -12.40
CA ARG A 102 5.28 7.52 -11.07
C ARG A 102 5.03 6.51 -9.95
N ILE A 103 4.92 5.22 -10.25
CA ILE A 103 4.76 4.16 -9.25
C ILE A 103 6.13 3.76 -8.72
N ILE A 104 6.32 3.78 -7.40
CA ILE A 104 7.55 3.34 -6.75
C ILE A 104 7.22 2.28 -5.70
N PHE A 105 7.81 1.09 -5.85
CA PHE A 105 7.72 0.01 -4.87
C PHE A 105 9.09 -0.29 -4.27
N GLN A 106 9.12 -0.41 -2.95
CA GLN A 106 10.29 -0.78 -2.19
C GLN A 106 10.06 -2.16 -1.56
N PHE A 107 10.94 -3.11 -1.86
CA PHE A 107 10.96 -4.43 -1.23
C PHE A 107 12.07 -4.50 -0.19
N VAL A 108 11.74 -4.94 1.02
CA VAL A 108 12.65 -5.00 2.16
C VAL A 108 12.72 -6.43 2.71
N SER A 109 13.95 -6.91 2.89
CA SER A 109 14.22 -8.19 3.57
C SER A 109 15.37 -8.03 4.57
N PRO A 110 15.35 -8.75 5.70
CA PRO A 110 16.45 -8.76 6.66
C PRO A 110 17.60 -9.64 6.16
N TYR A 111 18.82 -9.27 6.55
CA TYR A 111 19.98 -10.16 6.40
C TYR A 111 20.06 -11.18 7.55
N GLU A 112 19.66 -10.76 8.75
CA GLU A 112 19.77 -11.58 9.95
C GLU A 112 18.46 -12.34 10.24
N SER A 113 18.60 -13.63 10.59
CA SER A 113 17.47 -14.50 10.87
C SER A 113 16.69 -14.15 12.14
N ASP A 114 17.32 -13.41 13.07
CA ASP A 114 16.72 -13.01 14.33
C ASP A 114 16.02 -11.65 14.28
N ASP A 115 15.96 -11.01 13.09
CA ASP A 115 15.22 -9.75 12.92
C ASP A 115 13.76 -9.95 13.33
N LYS A 116 13.30 -9.17 14.30
CA LYS A 116 11.95 -9.29 14.86
C LYS A 116 10.91 -8.45 14.13
N GLU A 117 11.29 -7.61 13.17
CA GLU A 117 10.35 -6.69 12.54
C GLU A 117 9.83 -7.28 11.23
N VAL A 118 10.73 -7.56 10.29
CA VAL A 118 10.38 -8.08 8.97
C VAL A 118 10.00 -9.55 9.07
N ASN A 119 10.77 -10.38 9.80
CA ASN A 119 10.44 -11.81 9.89
C ASN A 119 9.11 -12.07 10.60
N GLN A 120 8.75 -11.29 11.63
CA GLN A 120 7.44 -11.42 12.28
C GLN A 120 6.31 -11.01 11.36
N HIS A 121 6.49 -9.93 10.60
CA HIS A 121 5.51 -9.50 9.59
C HIS A 121 5.31 -10.58 8.52
N VAL A 122 6.40 -11.06 7.92
CA VAL A 122 6.36 -12.10 6.87
C VAL A 122 5.80 -13.42 7.41
N SER A 123 6.11 -13.81 8.65
CA SER A 123 5.55 -15.01 9.27
C SER A 123 4.03 -14.92 9.50
N LYS A 124 3.54 -13.71 9.82
CA LYS A 124 2.12 -13.47 10.09
C LYS A 124 1.30 -13.27 8.82
N HIS A 125 1.84 -12.57 7.83
CA HIS A 125 1.10 -12.08 6.67
C HIS A 125 1.53 -12.68 5.33
N GLY A 126 2.70 -13.33 5.29
CA GLY A 126 3.43 -13.57 4.04
C GLY A 126 4.08 -12.29 3.51
N ASP A 127 4.49 -12.31 2.24
CA ASP A 127 4.98 -11.12 1.54
C ASP A 127 3.84 -10.11 1.38
N GLY A 128 4.01 -8.90 1.93
CA GLY A 128 2.90 -7.95 2.00
C GLY A 128 3.33 -6.51 2.19
N VAL A 129 2.39 -5.59 1.96
CA VAL A 129 2.57 -4.15 2.19
C VAL A 129 2.71 -3.91 3.70
N LYS A 130 3.79 -3.24 4.08
CA LYS A 130 4.04 -2.76 5.44
C LYS A 130 3.71 -1.27 5.60
N ASP A 131 4.02 -0.46 4.59
CA ASP A 131 3.89 0.99 4.66
C ASP A 131 3.39 1.57 3.34
N VAL A 132 2.48 2.53 3.43
CA VAL A 132 2.01 3.34 2.30
C VAL A 132 2.45 4.77 2.57
N ALA A 133 3.46 5.25 1.83
CA ALA A 133 4.04 6.55 2.07
C ALA A 133 3.31 7.66 1.28
N PHE A 134 3.19 8.83 1.88
CA PHE A 134 2.57 10.02 1.29
C PHE A 134 3.58 11.15 1.16
N ALA A 135 3.67 11.74 -0.03
CA ALA A 135 4.41 12.98 -0.22
C ALA A 135 3.58 14.12 0.37
N VAL A 136 4.19 14.96 1.20
CA VAL A 136 3.47 16.01 1.93
C VAL A 136 4.18 17.36 1.87
N GLU A 137 3.40 18.44 2.00
CA GLU A 137 3.89 19.79 2.31
C GLU A 137 3.53 20.13 3.75
N ASN A 138 4.44 20.84 4.44
CA ASN A 138 4.27 21.25 5.84
C ASN A 138 4.02 20.05 6.79
N LEU A 139 5.01 19.14 6.82
CA LEU A 139 5.02 17.93 7.64
C LEU A 139 4.72 18.22 9.13
N ASP A 140 5.26 19.31 9.68
CA ASP A 140 5.09 19.70 11.07
C ASP A 140 3.61 19.91 11.43
N ALA A 141 2.86 20.58 10.55
CA ALA A 141 1.43 20.82 10.76
C ALA A 141 0.62 19.51 10.76
N ILE A 142 0.90 18.61 9.82
CA ILE A 142 0.21 17.31 9.71
C ILE A 142 0.48 16.47 10.96
N VAL A 143 1.74 16.37 11.37
CA VAL A 143 2.12 15.58 12.57
C VAL A 143 1.56 16.21 13.85
N ALA A 144 1.58 17.54 13.98
CA ALA A 144 1.02 18.24 15.14
C ALA A 144 -0.50 18.00 15.26
N HIS A 145 -1.24 18.09 14.15
CA HIS A 145 -2.67 17.77 14.12
C HIS A 145 -2.93 16.30 14.45
N ALA A 146 -2.24 15.38 13.76
CA ALA A 146 -2.38 13.94 14.00
C ALA A 146 -2.13 13.58 15.48
N ARG A 147 -1.06 14.12 16.08
CA ARG A 147 -0.74 13.93 17.51
C ARG A 147 -1.86 14.47 18.41
N LYS A 148 -2.37 15.67 18.13
CA LYS A 148 -3.49 16.27 18.89
C LYS A 148 -4.76 15.40 18.84
N GLN A 149 -5.01 14.73 17.72
CA GLN A 149 -6.15 13.84 17.53
C GLN A 149 -5.91 12.40 18.05
N GLY A 150 -4.77 12.15 18.68
CA GLY A 150 -4.48 10.86 19.32
C GLY A 150 -3.82 9.83 18.41
N ALA A 151 -3.21 10.24 17.29
CA ALA A 151 -2.47 9.33 16.44
C ALA A 151 -1.31 8.67 17.19
N LYS A 152 -1.13 7.35 17.00
CA LYS A 152 0.05 6.64 17.47
C LYS A 152 1.22 6.93 16.51
N ILE A 153 2.09 7.84 16.93
CA ILE A 153 3.34 8.16 16.23
C ILE A 153 4.34 7.02 16.46
N VAL A 154 4.67 6.28 15.39
CA VAL A 154 5.63 5.17 15.42
C VAL A 154 7.06 5.69 15.44
N LYS A 155 7.31 6.75 14.67
CA LYS A 155 8.58 7.50 14.68
C LYS A 155 8.26 8.98 14.48
N ASP A 156 8.65 9.81 15.44
CA ASP A 156 8.51 11.26 15.36
C ASP A 156 9.38 11.83 14.23
N ILE A 157 9.20 13.11 13.91
CA ILE A 157 9.86 13.76 12.79
C ILE A 157 11.37 13.51 12.84
N TRP A 158 11.92 12.93 11.76
CA TRP A 158 13.36 12.75 11.57
C TRP A 158 13.78 13.23 10.19
N GLU A 159 15.08 13.47 10.03
CA GLU A 159 15.70 13.88 8.78
C GLU A 159 16.75 12.87 8.35
N GLU A 160 16.82 12.61 7.05
CA GLU A 160 17.96 11.94 6.42
C GLU A 160 18.51 12.84 5.31
N SER A 161 19.82 12.78 5.05
CA SER A 161 20.49 13.67 4.10
C SER A 161 21.64 12.99 3.37
N ASP A 162 21.86 13.41 2.14
CA ASP A 162 23.07 13.11 1.36
C ASP A 162 23.44 14.35 0.51
N ASP A 163 24.37 14.19 -0.44
CA ASP A 163 24.86 15.27 -1.30
C ASP A 163 23.74 15.94 -2.15
N ASN A 164 22.59 15.30 -2.30
CA ASN A 164 21.44 15.81 -3.06
C ASN A 164 20.41 16.58 -2.18
N GLY A 165 20.70 16.76 -0.89
CA GLY A 165 19.89 17.56 0.03
C GLY A 165 19.32 16.74 1.20
N LYS A 166 18.12 17.13 1.65
CA LYS A 166 17.50 16.61 2.89
C LYS A 166 16.06 16.17 2.65
N VAL A 167 15.70 15.01 3.21
CA VAL A 167 14.31 14.54 3.28
C VAL A 167 13.89 14.45 4.74
N ARG A 168 12.71 14.99 5.06
CA ARG A 168 12.11 14.87 6.39
C ARG A 168 10.98 13.86 6.35
N PHE A 169 10.84 13.10 7.43
CA PHE A 169 9.85 12.04 7.51
C PHE A 169 9.15 12.03 8.86
N ALA A 170 7.95 11.46 8.92
CA ALA A 170 7.32 10.99 10.14
C ALA A 170 6.58 9.68 9.86
N LYS A 171 6.42 8.80 10.86
CA LYS A 171 5.73 7.52 10.68
C LYS A 171 4.59 7.38 11.67
N ILE A 172 3.39 7.09 11.17
CA ILE A 172 2.16 6.99 11.95
C ILE A 172 1.53 5.62 11.75
N GLN A 173 1.01 5.03 12.82
CA GLN A 173 0.28 3.77 12.78
C GLN A 173 -1.16 3.98 12.30
N THR A 174 -1.61 3.19 11.33
CA THR A 174 -3.02 3.09 10.92
C THR A 174 -3.58 1.71 11.33
N TYR A 175 -4.42 1.10 10.51
CA TYR A 175 -5.01 -0.23 10.72
C TYR A 175 -3.99 -1.38 10.73
N GLY A 176 -4.28 -2.41 11.52
CA GLY A 176 -3.47 -3.63 11.64
C GLY A 176 -2.00 -3.33 11.94
N ASP A 177 -1.10 -3.92 11.15
CA ASP A 177 0.33 -3.66 11.22
C ASP A 177 0.81 -2.65 10.15
N THR A 178 -0.10 -2.00 9.42
CA THR A 178 0.23 -1.05 8.34
C THR A 178 0.56 0.33 8.91
N THR A 179 1.60 0.98 8.37
CA THR A 179 1.96 2.35 8.71
C THR A 179 1.83 3.30 7.52
N HIS A 180 1.77 4.59 7.83
CA HIS A 180 1.97 5.65 6.84
C HIS A 180 3.25 6.40 7.17
N THR A 181 4.18 6.44 6.22
CA THR A 181 5.32 7.35 6.26
C THR A 181 4.95 8.64 5.53
N LEU A 182 4.97 9.76 6.23
CA LEU A 182 4.83 11.09 5.64
C LEU A 182 6.21 11.54 5.18
N VAL A 183 6.33 12.00 3.93
CA VAL A 183 7.62 12.31 3.29
C VAL A 183 7.60 13.74 2.76
N ASP A 184 8.45 14.61 3.30
CA ASP A 184 8.70 15.95 2.77
C ASP A 184 10.05 15.93 2.03
N ARG A 185 9.98 15.92 0.69
CA ARG A 185 11.13 15.94 -0.23
C ARG A 185 11.41 17.35 -0.80
N SER A 186 10.79 18.40 -0.28
CA SER A 186 10.90 19.77 -0.85
C SER A 186 12.35 20.27 -0.96
N ALA A 187 13.24 19.79 -0.09
CA ALA A 187 14.67 20.13 -0.06
C ALA A 187 15.59 19.01 -0.60
N TYR A 188 15.07 18.06 -1.39
CA TYR A 188 15.84 16.92 -1.91
C TYR A 188 15.72 16.78 -3.43
N LYS A 189 16.84 16.58 -4.11
CA LYS A 189 16.92 16.46 -5.58
C LYS A 189 17.45 15.10 -6.06
N GLY A 190 17.67 14.18 -5.12
CA GLY A 190 18.19 12.85 -5.44
C GLY A 190 17.14 11.94 -6.06
N LEU A 191 17.61 10.80 -6.55
CA LEU A 191 16.82 9.82 -7.30
C LEU A 191 15.58 9.30 -6.55
N PHE A 192 15.76 8.89 -5.30
CA PHE A 192 14.70 8.29 -4.48
C PHE A 192 14.74 8.81 -3.04
N LEU A 193 15.63 8.30 -2.19
CA LEU A 193 15.79 8.77 -0.82
C LEU A 193 17.29 8.80 -0.48
N PRO A 194 17.69 9.49 0.60
CA PRO A 194 19.08 9.55 1.01
C PRO A 194 19.74 8.18 1.19
N CYS A 195 21.00 8.08 0.77
CA CYS A 195 21.84 6.89 0.91
C CYS A 195 21.36 5.66 0.12
N TYR A 196 20.60 5.87 -0.97
CA TYR A 196 20.34 4.85 -1.97
C TYR A 196 21.24 5.08 -3.19
N MET A 197 21.75 4.00 -3.78
CA MET A 197 22.48 4.03 -5.04
C MET A 197 21.58 3.61 -6.22
N THR A 198 21.97 3.99 -7.43
CA THR A 198 21.34 3.46 -8.65
C THR A 198 21.68 1.98 -8.85
N LEU A 199 20.74 1.24 -9.42
CA LEU A 199 21.00 -0.11 -9.94
C LEU A 199 21.19 -0.05 -11.46
N PRO A 200 21.99 -0.95 -12.04
CA PRO A 200 22.02 -1.11 -13.49
C PRO A 200 20.64 -1.51 -14.01
N ASN A 201 20.34 -1.08 -15.24
CA ASN A 201 19.11 -1.48 -15.92
C ASN A 201 19.06 -3.00 -16.10
N ASP A 202 17.86 -3.57 -16.01
CA ASP A 202 17.63 -4.99 -16.27
C ASP A 202 17.55 -5.27 -17.78
N GLU A 203 18.52 -6.01 -18.32
CA GLU A 203 18.61 -6.30 -19.76
C GLU A 203 17.47 -7.18 -20.28
N LEU A 204 16.88 -8.01 -19.42
CA LEU A 204 15.71 -8.81 -19.78
C LEU A 204 14.46 -7.92 -19.88
N GLY A 205 14.25 -7.05 -18.89
CA GLY A 205 13.14 -6.10 -18.84
C GLY A 205 13.08 -5.20 -20.06
N LYS A 206 14.22 -4.75 -20.61
CA LYS A 206 14.27 -3.96 -21.86
C LYS A 206 13.71 -4.69 -23.09
N LYS A 207 13.71 -6.02 -23.09
CA LYS A 207 13.23 -6.85 -24.20
C LYS A 207 11.76 -7.23 -24.07
N LEU A 208 11.15 -6.95 -22.92
CA LEU A 208 9.74 -7.25 -22.65
C LEU A 208 8.85 -6.09 -23.09
N PRO A 209 7.58 -6.35 -23.42
CA PRO A 209 6.61 -5.29 -23.66
C PRO A 209 6.47 -4.36 -22.45
N PRO A 210 6.23 -3.05 -22.64
CA PRO A 210 6.06 -2.12 -21.53
C PRO A 210 4.79 -2.44 -20.72
N GLY A 211 4.85 -2.27 -19.40
CA GLY A 211 3.72 -2.54 -18.49
C GLY A 211 2.56 -1.54 -18.60
N LYS A 212 2.83 -0.33 -19.11
CA LYS A 212 1.85 0.76 -19.33
C LYS A 212 1.11 1.23 -18.07
N LEU A 213 1.69 1.08 -16.88
CA LEU A 213 1.15 1.65 -15.64
C LEU A 213 1.78 3.02 -15.38
N ASP A 214 0.99 4.03 -15.00
CA ASP A 214 1.48 5.40 -14.83
C ASP A 214 1.65 5.81 -13.36
N PHE A 215 0.61 5.67 -12.54
CA PHE A 215 0.62 6.06 -11.12
C PHE A 215 -0.22 5.12 -10.26
N VAL A 216 -0.02 5.19 -8.94
CA VAL A 216 -0.88 4.50 -7.96
C VAL A 216 -2.20 5.26 -7.87
N ASP A 217 -3.28 4.65 -8.31
CA ASP A 217 -4.60 5.30 -8.33
C ASP A 217 -5.25 5.26 -6.94
N HIS A 218 -5.23 4.09 -6.31
CA HIS A 218 -5.74 3.89 -4.97
C HIS A 218 -5.09 2.68 -4.29
N VAL A 219 -5.18 2.66 -2.96
CA VAL A 219 -4.68 1.57 -2.12
C VAL A 219 -5.78 1.12 -1.17
N VAL A 220 -6.16 -0.15 -1.24
CA VAL A 220 -7.29 -0.72 -0.50
C VAL A 220 -6.83 -1.28 0.84
N GLY A 221 -7.48 -0.86 1.92
CA GLY A 221 -7.28 -1.38 3.27
C GLY A 221 -8.43 -2.30 3.68
N ASN A 222 -8.17 -3.60 3.69
CA ASN A 222 -9.12 -4.65 4.03
C ASN A 222 -9.19 -4.84 5.56
N GLN A 223 -10.40 -4.85 6.13
CA GLN A 223 -10.63 -4.89 7.57
C GLN A 223 -11.46 -6.12 8.00
N PRO A 224 -11.32 -6.55 9.27
CA PRO A 224 -12.25 -7.49 9.87
C PRO A 224 -13.67 -6.91 9.97
N ASP A 225 -14.64 -7.78 10.25
CA ASP A 225 -16.05 -7.41 10.39
C ASP A 225 -16.25 -6.29 11.43
N HIS A 226 -17.04 -5.28 11.08
CA HIS A 226 -17.35 -4.09 11.89
C HIS A 226 -16.18 -3.14 12.21
N HIS A 227 -15.07 -3.23 11.47
CA HIS A 227 -13.93 -2.32 11.65
C HIS A 227 -13.85 -1.19 10.61
N MET A 228 -14.57 -1.27 9.47
CA MET A 228 -14.46 -0.30 8.38
C MET A 228 -14.71 1.15 8.84
N GLU A 229 -15.81 1.37 9.57
CA GLU A 229 -16.19 2.69 10.09
C GLU A 229 -15.15 3.25 11.07
N SER A 230 -14.56 2.40 11.93
CA SER A 230 -13.51 2.85 12.87
C SER A 230 -12.25 3.32 12.15
N VAL A 231 -11.89 2.64 11.06
CA VAL A 231 -10.73 2.97 10.24
C VAL A 231 -11.01 4.19 9.36
N ALA A 232 -12.19 4.31 8.76
CA ALA A 232 -12.62 5.51 8.04
C ALA A 232 -12.55 6.76 8.93
N LYS A 233 -13.09 6.67 10.16
CA LYS A 233 -12.99 7.74 11.17
C LYS A 233 -11.56 8.09 11.56
N TRP A 234 -10.64 7.11 11.54
CA TRP A 234 -9.23 7.37 11.76
C TRP A 234 -8.67 8.29 10.66
N TYR A 235 -8.96 8.03 9.39
CA TYR A 235 -8.55 8.93 8.29
C TYR A 235 -9.18 10.32 8.40
N GLU A 236 -10.47 10.40 8.75
CA GLU A 236 -11.20 11.67 8.95
C GLU A 236 -10.57 12.53 10.05
N SER A 237 -10.36 11.94 11.21
CA SER A 237 -9.86 12.65 12.40
C SER A 237 -8.36 12.94 12.32
N ILE A 238 -7.56 11.91 12.03
CA ILE A 238 -6.10 11.96 12.13
C ILE A 238 -5.48 12.68 10.94
N LEU A 239 -5.94 12.42 9.71
CA LEU A 239 -5.35 12.95 8.49
C LEU A 239 -6.23 14.01 7.80
N GLN A 240 -7.41 14.30 8.34
CA GLN A 240 -8.36 15.26 7.75
C GLN A 240 -8.78 14.88 6.32
N PHE A 241 -8.86 13.57 6.06
CA PHE A 241 -9.43 13.05 4.82
C PHE A 241 -10.95 13.11 4.89
N HIS A 242 -11.62 13.10 3.74
CA HIS A 242 -13.07 13.04 3.66
C HIS A 242 -13.53 11.72 3.03
N ARG A 243 -14.78 11.34 3.31
CA ARG A 243 -15.43 10.25 2.57
C ARG A 243 -15.66 10.73 1.15
N PHE A 244 -15.07 10.05 0.18
CA PHE A 244 -15.23 10.35 -1.24
C PHE A 244 -16.44 9.60 -1.82
N TRP A 245 -16.56 8.33 -1.44
CA TRP A 245 -17.57 7.42 -1.97
C TRP A 245 -17.81 6.29 -0.98
N SER A 246 -19.03 5.77 -0.91
CA SER A 246 -19.33 4.58 -0.13
C SER A 246 -20.33 3.69 -0.83
N VAL A 247 -20.16 2.39 -0.65
CA VAL A 247 -21.07 1.37 -1.14
C VAL A 247 -21.36 0.33 -0.08
N ASP A 248 -22.63 -0.05 0.00
CA ASP A 248 -23.13 -1.06 0.92
C ASP A 248 -23.38 -2.42 0.25
N ASP A 249 -23.79 -3.39 1.06
CA ASP A 249 -24.05 -4.77 0.64
C ASP A 249 -25.30 -4.92 -0.24
N SER A 250 -26.20 -3.93 -0.27
CA SER A 250 -27.31 -3.92 -1.22
C SER A 250 -26.85 -3.66 -2.66
N GLN A 251 -25.64 -3.10 -2.82
CA GLN A 251 -25.06 -2.66 -4.08
C GLN A 251 -23.90 -3.53 -4.57
N LEU A 252 -23.04 -4.02 -3.66
CA LEU A 252 -21.95 -4.94 -3.99
C LEU A 252 -22.20 -6.32 -3.39
N HIS A 253 -23.08 -7.07 -4.04
CA HIS A 253 -23.28 -8.48 -3.73
C HIS A 253 -23.31 -9.36 -4.97
N THR A 254 -22.87 -10.60 -4.80
CA THR A 254 -23.25 -11.72 -5.65
C THR A 254 -24.30 -12.53 -4.90
N GLU A 255 -24.86 -13.56 -5.53
CA GLU A 255 -25.74 -14.53 -4.85
C GLU A 255 -25.10 -15.14 -3.58
N TYR A 256 -23.77 -15.09 -3.46
CA TYR A 256 -22.99 -15.82 -2.42
C TYR A 256 -22.17 -14.94 -1.48
N SER A 257 -21.92 -13.66 -1.77
CA SER A 257 -21.07 -12.78 -0.96
C SER A 257 -21.41 -11.30 -1.12
N ALA A 258 -21.21 -10.50 -0.07
CA ALA A 258 -21.31 -9.06 -0.12
C ALA A 258 -20.13 -8.37 0.58
N LEU A 259 -19.85 -7.12 0.21
CA LEU A 259 -18.80 -6.27 0.77
C LEU A 259 -19.37 -4.88 1.03
N ARG A 260 -18.92 -4.21 2.09
CA ARG A 260 -19.08 -2.77 2.27
C ARG A 260 -17.74 -2.07 2.08
N SER A 261 -17.78 -0.87 1.49
CA SER A 261 -16.59 -0.08 1.24
C SER A 261 -16.83 1.42 1.50
N ILE A 262 -15.87 2.06 2.15
CA ILE A 262 -15.79 3.53 2.26
C ILE A 262 -14.46 3.97 1.66
N VAL A 263 -14.50 4.81 0.65
CA VAL A 263 -13.32 5.42 0.04
C VAL A 263 -13.00 6.70 0.77
N MET A 264 -11.86 6.73 1.45
CA MET A 264 -11.30 7.94 2.05
C MET A 264 -10.40 8.65 1.05
N ALA A 265 -10.47 9.98 0.97
CA ALA A 265 -9.59 10.76 0.12
C ALA A 265 -9.03 11.99 0.84
N ASN A 266 -7.82 12.43 0.47
CA ASN A 266 -7.36 13.76 0.87
C ASN A 266 -8.22 14.84 0.20
N TRP A 267 -8.13 16.09 0.69
CA TRP A 267 -8.94 17.20 0.18
C TRP A 267 -8.87 17.38 -1.35
N GLU A 268 -7.66 17.28 -1.92
CA GLU A 268 -7.42 17.37 -3.37
C GLU A 268 -7.77 16.09 -4.15
N GLU A 269 -8.17 15.02 -3.48
CA GLU A 269 -8.58 13.72 -4.04
C GLU A 269 -7.50 13.03 -4.90
N THR A 270 -6.24 13.37 -4.64
CA THR A 270 -5.05 12.78 -5.28
C THR A 270 -4.58 11.49 -4.60
N VAL A 271 -5.01 11.24 -3.37
CA VAL A 271 -4.77 10.02 -2.59
C VAL A 271 -6.13 9.42 -2.23
N LYS A 272 -6.38 8.19 -2.65
CA LYS A 272 -7.64 7.47 -2.40
C LYS A 272 -7.38 6.14 -1.70
N MET A 273 -8.03 5.93 -0.56
CA MET A 273 -7.89 4.76 0.30
C MET A 273 -9.26 4.08 0.53
N PRO A 274 -9.69 3.15 -0.34
CA PRO A 274 -10.86 2.31 -0.07
C PRO A 274 -10.65 1.45 1.16
N ILE A 275 -11.57 1.51 2.11
CA ILE A 275 -11.57 0.70 3.33
C ILE A 275 -12.74 -0.27 3.24
N ASN A 276 -12.42 -1.56 3.29
CA ASN A 276 -13.36 -2.65 3.02
C ASN A 276 -13.64 -3.47 4.28
N GLU A 277 -14.88 -3.92 4.46
CA GLU A 277 -15.23 -4.97 5.44
C GLU A 277 -16.19 -6.00 4.84
N PRO A 278 -16.16 -7.26 5.31
CA PRO A 278 -17.09 -8.28 4.87
C PRO A 278 -18.55 -7.93 5.23
N ALA A 279 -19.50 -8.37 4.40
CA ALA A 279 -20.93 -8.30 4.71
C ALA A 279 -21.63 -9.67 4.56
N ALA A 280 -22.85 -9.79 5.09
CA ALA A 280 -23.56 -11.06 5.18
C ALA A 280 -23.96 -11.61 3.78
N GLY A 281 -23.77 -12.93 3.56
CA GLY A 281 -24.15 -13.63 2.33
C GLY A 281 -24.52 -15.11 2.58
N ARG A 282 -25.23 -15.76 1.64
CA ARG A 282 -25.82 -17.12 1.81
C ARG A 282 -24.82 -18.26 2.00
N LYS A 283 -23.54 -18.11 1.65
CA LYS A 283 -22.47 -19.08 1.96
C LYS A 283 -21.40 -18.45 2.85
N ARG A 284 -20.76 -19.30 3.68
CA ARG A 284 -19.60 -18.96 4.50
C ARG A 284 -18.54 -18.30 3.59
N VAL A 285 -18.35 -17.01 3.81
CA VAL A 285 -17.71 -16.06 2.88
C VAL A 285 -16.27 -16.48 2.56
N ARG A 286 -15.81 -16.23 1.32
CA ARG A 286 -14.37 -16.24 0.96
C ARG A 286 -13.56 -15.20 1.80
N PHE A 287 -14.28 -14.27 2.42
CA PHE A 287 -13.82 -13.12 3.22
C PHE A 287 -14.15 -13.22 4.72
N LYS A 288 -14.69 -14.35 5.22
CA LYS A 288 -15.07 -14.48 6.65
C LYS A 288 -13.85 -14.47 7.58
N ASN A 289 -12.67 -14.57 6.99
CA ASN A 289 -11.36 -14.50 7.62
C ASN A 289 -10.47 -13.44 6.93
N MET A 290 -11.01 -12.26 6.57
CA MET A 290 -10.14 -11.14 6.18
C MET A 290 -9.30 -10.73 7.39
N SER A 291 -8.06 -11.22 7.42
CA SER A 291 -7.00 -10.54 8.16
C SER A 291 -6.81 -9.16 7.55
N THR A 292 -6.39 -8.18 8.35
CA THR A 292 -6.07 -6.86 7.83
C THR A 292 -4.99 -6.95 6.76
N THR A 293 -5.32 -6.56 5.52
CA THR A 293 -4.38 -6.53 4.38
C THR A 293 -4.45 -5.20 3.64
N THR A 294 -3.41 -4.91 2.87
CA THR A 294 -3.32 -3.72 2.03
C THR A 294 -3.02 -4.13 0.60
N GLU A 295 -3.82 -3.67 -0.36
CA GLU A 295 -3.71 -3.99 -1.79
C GLU A 295 -3.52 -2.71 -2.61
N VAL A 296 -2.63 -2.73 -3.61
CA VAL A 296 -2.28 -1.54 -4.40
C VAL A 296 -2.78 -1.70 -5.83
N LEU A 297 -3.49 -0.70 -6.35
CA LEU A 297 -3.96 -0.66 -7.73
C LEU A 297 -3.34 0.51 -8.50
N GLY A 298 -2.73 0.19 -9.64
CA GLY A 298 -2.18 1.16 -10.58
C GLY A 298 -3.15 1.46 -11.71
N SER A 299 -3.12 2.69 -12.23
CA SER A 299 -3.91 3.09 -13.41
C SER A 299 -3.00 3.38 -14.61
N ASN A 300 -3.57 3.19 -15.80
CA ASN A 300 -3.00 3.58 -17.09
C ASN A 300 -3.78 4.73 -17.76
N THR A 301 -4.77 5.30 -17.06
CA THR A 301 -5.60 6.41 -17.53
C THR A 301 -5.26 7.66 -16.73
N SER A 302 -5.01 8.76 -17.42
CA SER A 302 -4.87 10.09 -16.81
C SER A 302 -6.17 10.47 -16.11
N LEU A 303 -6.08 11.05 -14.91
CA LEU A 303 -7.21 11.73 -14.26
C LEU A 303 -7.74 12.89 -15.12
#